data_AF-A0A9W4WGN7-F1
#
_entry.id   AF-A0A9W4WGN7-F1
#
_cell.length_a   1.000
_cell.length_b   1.000
_cell.length_c   1.000
_cell.angle_alpha   90.00
_cell.angle_beta   90.00
_cell.angle_gamma   90.00
#
_symmetry.space_group_name_H-M   'P 1'
#
loop_
_entity.id
_entity.type
_entity.pdbx_description
1 polymer ?
#
loop_
_entity_poly.entity_id
_entity_poly.type
_entity_poly.pdbx_seq_one_letter_code
_entity_poly.pdbx_strand_id
1 'polypeptide(L)'
;MAMSFVRQASLVALLASSTFAQTFTDCDPTKKTCPANPGLDKSTYTVDFTKGADTAAWTTAAGNITYGSNGAEFTLNKKGDAPTIETSWYFFFGRAEVLMKAAPGTGIVSSVVIESDDLDEVDWEWLGGKNTEVQTNYFGKGNTTSYDRGAFHTVADSQGTSTNYTIDWTKEAVKWYIDGAL
;
A
#
# COMPACT_ATOMS: atom_id res chain seq x y z
N MET A 1 34.71 22.92 44.48
CA MET A 1 33.49 22.24 44.96
C MET A 1 32.39 22.56 43.96
N ALA A 2 31.91 21.53 43.25
CA ALA A 2 30.75 21.43 42.36
C ALA A 2 30.53 22.49 41.24
N MET A 3 30.93 22.15 40.01
CA MET A 3 30.32 22.67 38.77
C MET A 3 29.02 21.89 38.50
N SER A 4 27.90 22.59 38.41
CA SER A 4 26.59 22.02 38.03
C SER A 4 26.52 21.85 36.51
N PHE A 5 26.49 20.61 36.04
CA PHE A 5 26.14 20.28 34.65
C PHE A 5 24.65 19.98 34.58
N VAL A 6 23.87 20.93 34.09
CA VAL A 6 22.49 20.69 33.68
C VAL A 6 22.54 19.87 32.39
N ARG A 7 22.25 18.57 32.48
CA ARG A 7 22.02 17.72 31.31
C ARG A 7 20.67 18.10 30.71
N GLN A 8 20.67 18.83 29.61
CA GLN A 8 19.49 18.95 28.73
C GLN A 8 19.21 17.58 28.14
N ALA A 9 18.14 16.94 28.61
CA ALA A 9 17.53 15.81 27.93
C ALA A 9 16.69 16.37 26.79
N SER A 10 17.22 16.35 25.57
CA SER A 10 16.44 16.61 24.36
C SER A 10 15.49 15.44 24.15
N LEU A 11 14.21 15.61 24.52
CA LEU A 11 13.14 14.74 24.04
C LEU A 11 13.02 14.97 22.52
N VAL A 12 13.60 14.06 21.74
CA VAL A 12 13.23 13.92 20.33
C VAL A 12 11.83 13.29 20.34
N ALA A 13 10.81 14.14 20.23
CA ALA A 13 9.47 13.67 19.93
C ALA A 13 9.50 13.06 18.52
N LEU A 14 9.61 11.74 18.46
CA LEU A 14 9.21 10.95 17.29
C LEU A 14 7.71 11.19 17.11
N LEU A 15 7.36 12.28 16.43
CA LEU A 15 6.08 12.40 15.77
C LEU A 15 6.09 11.32 14.69
N ALA A 16 5.60 10.14 15.03
CA ALA A 16 5.03 9.25 14.05
C ALA A 16 3.90 10.03 13.39
N SER A 17 4.22 10.72 12.30
CA SER A 17 3.24 11.33 11.43
C SER A 17 2.48 10.17 10.81
N SER A 18 1.42 9.70 11.49
CA SER A 18 0.46 8.79 10.91
C SER A 18 -0.20 9.55 9.76
N THR A 19 0.33 9.40 8.56
CA THR A 19 -0.39 9.77 7.34
C THR A 19 -1.54 8.79 7.22
N PHE A 20 -2.74 9.24 7.58
CA PHE A 20 -3.96 8.50 7.28
C PHE A 20 -4.17 8.59 5.78
N ALA A 21 -3.69 7.60 5.03
CA ALA A 21 -4.26 7.26 3.74
C ALA A 21 -5.64 6.67 4.06
N GLN A 22 -6.64 7.53 4.29
CA GLN A 22 -7.98 7.05 4.61
C GLN A 22 -8.64 6.67 3.30
N THR A 23 -8.84 5.38 3.13
CA THR A 23 -9.63 4.84 2.03
C THR A 23 -11.11 5.17 2.20
N PHE A 24 -11.86 5.11 1.11
CA PHE A 24 -13.28 5.43 1.10
C PHE A 24 -14.02 4.56 0.08
N THR A 25 -15.34 4.45 0.28
CA THR A 25 -16.24 3.70 -0.60
C THR A 25 -17.43 4.58 -0.96
N ASP A 26 -17.83 4.57 -2.23
CA ASP A 26 -19.04 5.24 -2.69
C ASP A 26 -20.31 4.50 -2.21
N CYS A 27 -20.20 3.17 -2.04
CA CYS A 27 -21.31 2.34 -1.62
C CYS A 27 -20.90 1.25 -0.64
N ASP A 28 -21.13 1.50 0.64
CA ASP A 28 -20.92 0.51 1.70
C ASP A 28 -22.10 -0.50 1.77
N PRO A 29 -21.88 -1.78 1.42
CA PRO A 29 -22.93 -2.80 1.40
C PRO A 29 -23.39 -3.24 2.80
N THR A 30 -22.67 -2.87 3.87
CA THR A 30 -23.11 -3.10 5.25
C THR A 30 -24.18 -2.10 5.71
N LYS A 31 -24.31 -0.97 4.99
CA LYS A 31 -25.23 0.14 5.32
C LYS A 31 -26.40 0.27 4.35
N LYS A 32 -26.24 -0.16 3.10
CA LYS A 32 -27.25 -0.01 2.04
C LYS A 32 -27.10 -1.09 0.97
N THR A 33 -28.11 -1.26 0.12
CA THR A 33 -27.99 -2.08 -1.08
C THR A 33 -27.10 -1.38 -2.10
N CYS A 34 -26.08 -2.08 -2.58
CA CYS A 34 -25.12 -1.59 -3.57
C CYS A 34 -25.24 -2.36 -4.89
N PRO A 35 -24.84 -1.75 -6.03
CA PRO A 35 -24.64 -2.50 -7.27
C PRO A 35 -23.63 -3.63 -7.07
N ALA A 36 -23.76 -4.70 -7.86
CA ALA A 36 -22.76 -5.77 -7.83
C ALA A 36 -21.43 -5.28 -8.39
N ASN A 37 -20.33 -5.65 -7.74
CA ASN A 37 -18.99 -5.34 -8.24
C ASN A 37 -18.69 -6.15 -9.52
N PRO A 38 -18.02 -5.55 -10.53
CA PRO A 38 -17.48 -6.31 -11.65
C PRO A 38 -16.41 -7.27 -11.15
N GLY A 39 -16.59 -8.58 -11.38
CA GLY A 39 -15.61 -9.60 -10.99
C GLY A 39 -14.60 -9.88 -12.11
N LEU A 40 -13.38 -10.27 -11.73
CA LEU A 40 -12.43 -10.85 -12.66
C LEU A 40 -12.98 -12.18 -13.18
N ASP A 41 -13.20 -12.27 -14.49
CA ASP A 41 -13.83 -13.42 -15.15
C ASP A 41 -12.85 -14.56 -15.48
N LYS A 42 -11.62 -14.48 -14.97
CA LYS A 42 -10.52 -15.41 -15.22
C LYS A 42 -9.86 -15.82 -13.91
N SER A 43 -9.28 -17.01 -13.90
CA SER A 43 -8.51 -17.50 -12.75
C SER A 43 -7.18 -16.75 -12.55
N THR A 44 -6.67 -16.09 -13.58
CA THR A 44 -5.38 -15.38 -13.57
C THR A 44 -5.45 -14.14 -14.44
N TYR A 45 -4.85 -13.05 -13.94
CA TYR A 45 -4.60 -11.82 -14.68
C TYR A 45 -3.15 -11.41 -14.47
N THR A 46 -2.50 -10.93 -15.52
CA THR A 46 -1.10 -10.46 -15.48
C THR A 46 -0.95 -9.26 -16.41
N VAL A 47 -0.22 -8.23 -15.97
CA VAL A 47 0.13 -7.08 -16.78
C VAL A 47 1.62 -6.77 -16.64
N ASP A 48 2.28 -6.53 -17.77
CA ASP A 48 3.65 -6.03 -17.83
C ASP A 48 3.62 -4.53 -18.12
N PHE A 49 3.67 -3.71 -17.06
CA PHE A 49 3.61 -2.26 -17.20
C PHE A 49 4.83 -1.66 -17.93
N THR A 50 5.91 -2.42 -18.16
CA THR A 50 7.02 -1.97 -19.03
C THR A 50 6.59 -1.88 -20.49
N LYS A 51 5.43 -2.45 -20.85
CA LYS A 51 4.80 -2.37 -22.18
C LYS A 51 3.76 -1.27 -22.29
N GLY A 52 3.54 -0.49 -21.21
CA GLY A 52 2.54 0.56 -21.16
C GLY A 52 1.33 0.19 -20.29
N ALA A 53 0.33 1.08 -20.31
CA ALA A 53 -0.90 0.92 -19.55
C ALA A 53 -1.80 -0.19 -20.11
N ASP A 54 -2.46 -0.94 -19.23
CA ASP A 54 -3.62 -1.78 -19.58
C ASP A 54 -4.90 -1.03 -19.20
N THR A 55 -5.32 -0.12 -20.07
CA THR A 55 -6.49 0.74 -19.83
C THR A 55 -7.83 0.00 -19.87
N ALA A 56 -7.85 -1.29 -20.21
CA ALA A 56 -9.06 -2.11 -20.15
C ALA A 56 -9.27 -2.71 -18.76
N ALA A 57 -8.19 -2.91 -18.00
CA ALA A 57 -8.23 -3.52 -16.67
C ALA A 57 -7.92 -2.54 -15.54
N TRP A 58 -7.37 -1.36 -15.83
CA TRP A 58 -6.98 -0.36 -14.84
C TRP A 58 -7.53 1.02 -15.17
N THR A 59 -7.94 1.75 -14.13
CA THR A 59 -8.36 3.15 -14.20
C THR A 59 -7.45 4.01 -13.34
N THR A 60 -7.16 5.24 -13.79
CA THR A 60 -6.45 6.24 -12.98
C THR A 60 -7.45 6.92 -12.06
N ALA A 61 -7.43 6.58 -10.77
CA ALA A 61 -8.30 7.16 -9.76
C ALA A 61 -7.87 8.58 -9.36
N ALA A 62 -6.56 8.86 -9.38
CA ALA A 62 -6.02 10.17 -9.05
C ALA A 62 -4.68 10.44 -9.74
N GLY A 63 -4.40 11.72 -9.98
CA GLY A 63 -3.13 12.17 -10.55
C GLY A 63 -2.90 11.70 -11.99
N ASN A 64 -1.64 11.44 -12.33
CA ASN A 64 -1.23 10.97 -13.65
C ASN A 64 -0.15 9.89 -13.48
N ILE A 65 -0.31 8.75 -14.15
CA ILE A 65 0.70 7.69 -14.20
C ILE A 65 1.44 7.76 -15.52
N THR A 66 2.77 7.82 -15.46
CA THR A 66 3.63 7.61 -16.64
C THR A 66 4.06 6.15 -16.70
N TYR A 67 4.35 5.67 -17.91
CA TYR A 67 4.80 4.30 -18.14
C TYR A 67 6.14 4.34 -18.87
N GLY A 68 7.19 3.88 -18.19
CA GLY A 68 8.57 3.90 -18.67
C GLY A 68 9.17 2.51 -18.77
N SER A 69 10.49 2.44 -18.94
CA SER A 69 11.21 1.15 -18.98
C SER A 69 11.17 0.39 -17.65
N ASN A 70 10.80 1.07 -16.55
CA ASN A 70 10.64 0.47 -15.22
C ASN A 70 9.18 0.13 -14.88
N GLY A 71 8.24 0.31 -15.80
CA GLY A 71 6.82 0.09 -15.58
C GLY A 71 6.04 1.36 -15.27
N ALA A 72 4.97 1.22 -14.49
CA ALA A 72 4.13 2.33 -14.03
C ALA A 72 4.88 3.18 -13.00
N GLU A 73 4.83 4.50 -13.16
CA GLU A 73 5.56 5.47 -12.35
C GLU A 73 4.62 6.40 -11.58
N PHE A 74 4.69 6.33 -10.26
CA PHE A 74 3.86 7.10 -9.32
C PHE A 74 4.69 8.26 -8.74
N THR A 75 4.66 9.41 -9.41
CA THR A 75 5.54 10.55 -9.08
C THR A 75 4.85 11.59 -8.22
N LEU A 76 5.46 11.95 -7.09
CA LEU A 76 5.06 13.05 -6.23
C LEU A 76 6.04 14.22 -6.41
N ASN A 77 5.62 15.29 -7.10
CA ASN A 77 6.45 16.46 -7.38
C ASN A 77 6.14 17.65 -6.46
N LYS A 78 4.89 17.75 -6.00
CA LYS A 78 4.42 18.85 -5.15
C LYS A 78 3.36 18.37 -4.16
N LYS A 79 3.07 19.22 -3.18
CA LYS A 79 1.98 18.99 -2.23
C LYS A 79 0.66 18.74 -2.98
N GLY A 80 -0.03 17.66 -2.58
CA GLY A 80 -1.31 17.27 -3.15
C GLY A 80 -1.21 16.24 -4.29
N ASP A 81 0.01 15.91 -4.75
CA ASP A 81 0.19 14.79 -5.66
C ASP A 81 -0.05 13.47 -4.90
N ALA A 82 -1.01 12.69 -5.38
CA ALA A 82 -1.35 11.35 -4.90
C ALA A 82 -1.75 10.50 -6.11
N PRO A 83 -0.79 10.13 -6.98
CA PRO A 83 -1.09 9.31 -8.16
C PRO A 83 -1.57 7.92 -7.74
N THR A 84 -2.70 7.47 -8.29
CA THR A 84 -3.34 6.20 -7.93
C THR A 84 -3.95 5.54 -9.16
N ILE A 85 -3.76 4.22 -9.30
CA ILE A 85 -4.52 3.38 -10.23
C ILE A 85 -5.22 2.26 -9.45
N GLU A 86 -6.35 1.82 -9.97
CA GLU A 86 -7.17 0.75 -9.40
C GLU A 86 -7.62 -0.21 -10.51
N THR A 87 -7.83 -1.47 -10.16
CA THR A 87 -8.37 -2.45 -11.10
C THR A 87 -9.84 -2.15 -11.38
N SER A 88 -10.28 -2.28 -12.63
CA SER A 88 -11.69 -2.14 -13.04
C SER A 88 -12.55 -3.36 -12.66
N TRP A 89 -11.99 -4.28 -11.88
CA TRP A 89 -12.60 -5.52 -11.43
C TRP A 89 -12.13 -5.85 -10.01
N TYR A 90 -12.91 -6.68 -9.34
CA TYR A 90 -12.65 -7.23 -8.02
C TYR A 90 -12.31 -8.71 -8.18
N PHE A 91 -11.54 -9.24 -7.23
CA PHE A 91 -11.32 -10.67 -7.08
C PHE A 91 -11.77 -11.09 -5.67
N PHE A 92 -12.13 -12.36 -5.50
CA PHE A 92 -12.63 -12.86 -4.21
C PHE A 92 -11.83 -14.07 -3.76
N PHE A 93 -10.91 -13.82 -2.82
CA PHE A 93 -9.80 -14.71 -2.48
C PHE A 93 -8.88 -15.01 -3.66
N GLY A 94 -7.68 -15.50 -3.36
CA GLY A 94 -6.63 -15.75 -4.34
C GLY A 94 -5.37 -14.99 -3.98
N ARG A 95 -4.67 -14.47 -4.98
CA ARG A 95 -3.31 -13.97 -4.81
C ARG A 95 -3.10 -12.70 -5.63
N ALA A 96 -2.50 -11.68 -5.02
CA ALA A 96 -2.05 -10.46 -5.66
C ALA A 96 -0.52 -10.38 -5.54
N GLU A 97 0.16 -10.15 -6.66
CA GLU A 97 1.63 -10.04 -6.72
C GLU A 97 2.02 -8.76 -7.44
N VAL A 98 2.90 -7.98 -6.81
CA VAL A 98 3.42 -6.73 -7.38
C VAL A 98 4.94 -6.76 -7.30
N LEU A 99 5.58 -6.65 -8.46
CA LEU A 99 7.02 -6.38 -8.57
C LEU A 99 7.23 -4.87 -8.58
N MET A 100 7.78 -4.31 -7.51
CA MET A 100 7.92 -2.87 -7.38
C MET A 100 9.19 -2.42 -6.64
N LYS A 101 9.48 -1.13 -6.80
CA LYS A 101 10.47 -0.36 -6.05
C LYS A 101 9.76 0.87 -5.47
N ALA A 102 9.85 1.06 -4.16
CA ALA A 102 9.20 2.15 -3.45
C ALA A 102 9.84 3.51 -3.78
N ALA A 103 9.07 4.59 -3.63
CA ALA A 103 9.57 5.94 -3.79
C ALA A 103 10.46 6.36 -2.59
N PRO A 104 11.62 7.00 -2.82
CA PRO A 104 12.41 7.58 -1.75
C PRO A 104 11.86 8.94 -1.30
N GLY A 105 12.27 9.37 -0.11
CA GLY A 105 11.97 10.70 0.43
C GLY A 105 11.22 10.63 1.76
N THR A 106 11.66 11.41 2.74
CA THR A 106 11.05 11.44 4.06
C THR A 106 9.58 11.88 3.97
N GLY A 107 8.69 11.04 4.50
CA GLY A 107 7.25 11.30 4.49
C GLY A 107 6.53 10.94 3.19
N ILE A 108 7.24 10.41 2.19
CA ILE A 108 6.64 9.80 1.01
C ILE A 108 6.23 8.37 1.36
N VAL A 109 5.02 8.00 0.94
CA VAL A 109 4.47 6.66 1.13
C VAL A 109 4.27 6.03 -0.25
N SER A 110 4.71 4.79 -0.40
CA SER A 110 4.26 3.91 -1.48
C SER A 110 3.33 2.88 -0.88
N SER A 111 2.28 2.50 -1.61
CA SER A 111 1.20 1.66 -1.07
C SER A 111 0.76 0.64 -2.12
N VAL A 112 0.43 -0.57 -1.67
CA VAL A 112 -0.31 -1.58 -2.44
C VAL A 112 -1.45 -2.04 -1.56
N VAL A 113 -2.70 -1.82 -2.01
CA VAL A 113 -3.90 -2.02 -1.21
C VAL A 113 -4.86 -2.95 -1.95
N ILE A 114 -5.33 -3.99 -1.26
CA ILE A 114 -6.51 -4.77 -1.65
C ILE A 114 -7.66 -4.26 -0.78
N GLU A 115 -8.69 -3.71 -1.40
CA GLU A 115 -9.80 -3.09 -0.69
C GLU A 115 -11.17 -3.51 -1.24
N SER A 116 -12.11 -3.80 -0.35
CA SER A 116 -13.51 -4.06 -0.67
C SER A 116 -14.40 -2.82 -0.48
N ASP A 117 -15.60 -2.87 -1.05
CA ASP A 117 -16.61 -1.81 -0.87
C ASP A 117 -17.11 -1.64 0.57
N ASP A 118 -16.94 -2.65 1.44
CA ASP A 118 -17.20 -2.52 2.88
C ASP A 118 -15.97 -2.09 3.70
N LEU A 119 -14.83 -1.80 3.05
CA LEU A 119 -13.57 -1.42 3.67
C LEU A 119 -12.91 -2.57 4.48
N ASP A 120 -13.12 -3.82 4.06
CA ASP A 120 -12.12 -4.87 4.35
C ASP A 120 -10.86 -4.54 3.51
N GLU A 121 -9.70 -4.49 4.16
CA GLU A 121 -8.45 -3.98 3.59
C GLU A 121 -7.28 -4.90 3.97
N VAL A 122 -6.38 -5.12 3.02
CA VAL A 122 -5.08 -5.77 3.22
C VAL A 122 -4.04 -5.01 2.42
N ASP A 123 -2.98 -4.55 3.07
CA ASP A 123 -2.05 -3.62 2.44
C ASP A 123 -0.57 -3.91 2.73
N TRP A 124 0.25 -3.26 1.90
CA TRP A 124 1.67 -3.01 2.11
C TRP A 124 1.95 -1.51 2.06
N GLU A 125 2.75 -1.01 2.99
CA GLU A 125 3.13 0.40 3.08
C GLU A 125 4.65 0.54 3.22
N TRP A 126 5.26 1.32 2.33
CA TRP A 126 6.69 1.68 2.39
C TRP A 126 6.85 3.16 2.71
N LEU A 127 7.72 3.47 3.68
CA LEU A 127 8.09 4.85 3.98
C LEU A 127 9.39 5.20 3.26
N GLY A 128 9.38 6.22 2.40
CA GLY A 128 10.53 6.65 1.61
C GLY A 128 11.75 7.10 2.43
N GLY A 129 11.58 7.36 3.73
CA GLY A 129 12.65 7.65 4.68
C GLY A 129 13.27 6.41 5.36
N LYS A 130 12.75 5.20 5.09
CA LYS A 130 13.19 3.94 5.69
C LYS A 130 13.28 2.86 4.64
N ASN A 131 14.50 2.51 4.23
CA ASN A 131 14.71 1.59 3.10
C ASN A 131 14.92 0.12 3.46
N THR A 132 14.93 -0.19 4.75
CA THR A 132 15.21 -1.54 5.26
C THR A 132 13.98 -2.21 5.89
N GLU A 133 12.81 -1.59 5.76
CA GLU A 133 11.55 -2.13 6.26
C GLU A 133 10.38 -1.85 5.32
N VAL A 134 9.37 -2.70 5.39
CA VAL A 134 8.02 -2.50 4.84
C VAL A 134 7.01 -2.80 5.94
N GLN A 135 5.89 -2.09 5.96
CA GLN A 135 4.78 -2.36 6.85
C GLN A 135 3.70 -3.18 6.15
N THR A 136 3.14 -4.16 6.83
CA THR A 136 1.87 -4.83 6.47
C THR A 136 0.78 -4.36 7.39
N ASN A 137 -0.43 -4.22 6.91
CA ASN A 137 -1.59 -3.92 7.75
C ASN A 137 -2.87 -4.55 7.17
N TYR A 138 -3.94 -4.53 7.98
CA TYR A 138 -5.25 -4.98 7.53
C TYR A 138 -6.38 -4.27 8.29
N PHE A 139 -7.51 -4.08 7.63
CA PHE A 139 -8.74 -3.56 8.24
C PHE A 139 -9.91 -4.48 7.94
N GLY A 140 -10.81 -4.59 8.93
CA GLY A 140 -12.09 -5.25 8.76
C GLY A 140 -13.19 -4.22 8.86
N LYS A 141 -13.95 -4.03 7.79
CA LYS A 141 -15.13 -3.15 7.73
C LYS A 141 -14.85 -1.71 8.10
N GLY A 142 -13.67 -1.21 7.71
CA GLY A 142 -13.20 0.14 8.02
C GLY A 142 -13.01 0.40 9.51
N ASN A 143 -12.88 -0.65 10.32
CA ASN A 143 -12.74 -0.51 11.77
C ASN A 143 -11.34 -0.01 12.12
N THR A 144 -11.24 1.23 12.61
CA THR A 144 -9.99 1.89 13.04
C THR A 144 -9.88 2.05 14.56
N THR A 145 -10.68 1.32 15.33
CA THR A 145 -10.72 1.44 16.80
C THR A 145 -9.43 0.96 17.51
N SER A 146 -8.60 0.16 16.84
CA SER A 146 -7.29 -0.30 17.31
C SER A 146 -6.20 -0.13 16.24
N TYR A 147 -4.94 -0.13 16.66
CA TYR A 147 -3.75 -0.02 15.81
C TYR A 147 -2.76 -1.18 16.02
N ASP A 148 -3.26 -2.32 16.47
CA ASP A 148 -2.51 -3.55 16.79
C ASP A 148 -2.32 -4.49 15.60
N ARG A 149 -2.69 -4.04 14.40
CA ARG A 149 -2.78 -4.85 13.18
C ARG A 149 -1.58 -4.70 12.25
N GLY A 150 -0.82 -3.61 12.44
CA GLY A 150 0.38 -3.34 11.68
C GLY A 150 1.57 -4.18 12.15
N ALA A 151 2.38 -4.65 11.21
CA ALA A 151 3.68 -5.27 11.48
C ALA A 151 4.73 -4.74 10.52
N PHE A 152 5.98 -4.66 10.97
CA PHE A 152 7.12 -4.27 10.14
C PHE A 152 7.97 -5.49 9.81
N HIS A 153 8.39 -5.60 8.55
CA HIS A 153 9.19 -6.69 8.03
C HIS A 153 10.45 -6.16 7.38
N THR A 154 11.57 -6.86 7.57
CA THR A 154 12.86 -6.45 7.02
C THR A 154 12.91 -6.68 5.51
N VAL A 155 13.39 -5.68 4.78
CA VAL A 155 13.74 -5.75 3.35
C VAL A 155 15.16 -5.22 3.17
N ALA A 156 15.86 -5.63 2.11
CA ALA A 156 17.25 -5.23 1.91
C ALA A 156 17.38 -3.76 1.50
N ASP A 157 16.62 -3.34 0.48
CA ASP A 157 16.62 -1.97 -0.05
C ASP A 157 15.35 -1.70 -0.87
N SER A 158 14.25 -1.28 -0.21
CA SER A 158 12.94 -1.11 -0.86
C SER A 158 12.88 -0.03 -1.93
N GLN A 159 13.78 0.98 -1.88
CA GLN A 159 13.78 2.13 -2.80
C GLN A 159 14.85 1.98 -3.89
N GLY A 160 15.84 1.11 -3.71
CA GLY A 160 16.88 0.82 -4.70
C GLY A 160 16.62 -0.45 -5.53
N THR A 161 15.92 -1.44 -4.98
CA THR A 161 15.75 -2.76 -5.62
C THR A 161 14.29 -3.08 -5.92
N SER A 162 14.02 -3.62 -7.10
CA SER A 162 12.71 -4.16 -7.43
C SER A 162 12.52 -5.50 -6.72
N THR A 163 11.48 -5.61 -5.91
CA THR A 163 11.20 -6.76 -5.03
C THR A 163 9.79 -7.28 -5.30
N ASN A 164 9.58 -8.61 -5.29
CA ASN A 164 8.24 -9.17 -5.43
C ASN A 164 7.53 -9.19 -4.07
N TYR A 165 6.44 -8.44 -3.97
CA TYR A 165 5.56 -8.44 -2.81
C TYR A 165 4.26 -9.17 -3.16
N THR A 166 3.93 -10.17 -2.36
CA THR A 166 2.77 -11.04 -2.57
C THR A 166 1.83 -10.95 -1.39
N ILE A 167 0.53 -10.87 -1.66
CA ILE A 167 -0.53 -11.19 -0.71
C ILE A 167 -1.26 -12.44 -1.20
N ASP A 168 -1.31 -13.49 -0.37
CA ASP A 168 -2.11 -14.70 -0.56
C ASP A 168 -3.26 -14.67 0.44
N TRP A 169 -4.48 -14.55 -0.07
CA TRP A 169 -5.68 -14.33 0.71
C TRP A 169 -6.67 -15.46 0.52
N THR A 170 -6.91 -16.19 1.61
CA THR A 170 -7.90 -17.25 1.72
C THR A 170 -8.92 -16.90 2.80
N LYS A 171 -9.99 -17.67 2.91
CA LYS A 171 -10.96 -17.52 4.00
C LYS A 171 -10.35 -17.86 5.37
N GLU A 172 -9.27 -18.64 5.41
CA GLU A 172 -8.60 -19.06 6.64
C GLU A 172 -7.49 -18.09 7.09
N ALA A 173 -6.78 -17.47 6.15
CA ALA A 173 -5.63 -16.63 6.45
C ALA A 173 -5.31 -15.63 5.33
N VAL A 174 -4.71 -14.52 5.74
CA VAL A 174 -3.96 -13.61 4.87
C VAL A 174 -2.47 -13.85 5.15
N LYS A 175 -1.68 -14.01 4.08
CA LYS A 175 -0.24 -14.23 4.15
C LYS A 175 0.47 -13.26 3.23
N TRP A 176 1.51 -12.64 3.75
CA TRP A 176 2.35 -11.69 3.04
C TRP A 176 3.68 -12.36 2.72
N TYR A 177 4.20 -12.21 1.50
CA TYR A 177 5.51 -12.73 1.13
C TYR A 177 6.38 -11.66 0.50
N ILE A 178 7.69 -11.75 0.75
CA ILE A 178 8.74 -10.91 0.17
C ILE A 178 9.71 -11.83 -0.56
N ASP A 179 9.81 -11.70 -1.89
CA ASP A 179 10.58 -12.60 -2.76
C ASP A 179 10.30 -14.10 -2.51
N GLY A 180 9.05 -14.42 -2.19
CA GLY A 180 8.58 -15.78 -1.92
C GLY A 180 8.84 -16.30 -0.49
N ALA A 181 9.49 -15.51 0.38
CA ALA A 181 9.60 -15.81 1.81
C ALA A 181 8.37 -15.27 2.56
N LEU A 182 7.73 -16.13 3.36
CA LEU A 182 6.59 -15.80 4.23
C LEU A 182 7.02 -14.99 5.46
#